data_AF-A0A7X9D8F9-F1
#
_entry.id   AF-A0A7X9D8F9-F1
#
_cell.length_a   1.000
_cell.length_b   1.000
_cell.length_c   1.000
_cell.angle_alpha   90.00
_cell.angle_beta   90.00
_cell.angle_gamma   90.00
#
_symmetry.space_group_name_H-M   'P 1'
#
loop_
_entity.id
_entity.type
_entity.pdbx_description
1 polymer ?
#
loop_
_entity_poly.entity_id
_entity_poly.type
_entity_poly.pdbx_seq_one_letter_code
_entity_poly.pdbx_strand_id
1 'polypeptide(L)'
;MKKSYCEISILQRIWESGFVKVTRMALFFIMFCISQGFAKNSYAQAVKVSLNIENQPIQKILEVIEEQTEFRFMYDATVVDVHQRKSIRC
;
A
#
# COMPACT_ATOMS: atom_id res chain seq x y z
N MET A 1 15.88 53.06 -16.80
CA MET A 1 16.03 51.66 -17.26
C MET A 1 16.77 50.71 -16.28
N LYS A 2 17.35 51.18 -15.15
CA LYS A 2 18.14 50.36 -14.21
C LYS A 2 17.35 49.60 -13.13
N LYS A 3 16.09 49.96 -12.89
CA LYS A 3 15.28 49.47 -11.75
C LYS A 3 14.89 47.99 -11.87
N SER A 4 14.67 47.51 -13.10
CA SER A 4 14.23 46.13 -13.36
C SER A 4 15.33 45.07 -13.17
N TYR A 5 16.59 45.42 -13.43
CA TYR A 5 17.73 44.50 -13.23
C TYR A 5 18.03 44.22 -11.75
N CYS A 6 17.78 45.19 -10.87
CA CYS A 6 17.99 45.05 -9.43
C CYS A 6 16.98 44.05 -8.81
N GLU A 7 15.70 44.16 -9.19
CA GLU A 7 14.63 43.26 -8.75
C GLU A 7 14.90 41.80 -9.17
N ILE A 8 15.33 41.57 -10.42
CA ILE A 8 15.68 40.23 -10.92
C ILE A 8 16.85 39.64 -10.10
N SER A 9 17.86 40.47 -9.77
CA SER A 9 19.02 40.03 -8.98
C SER A 9 18.67 39.66 -7.54
N ILE A 10 17.70 40.36 -6.92
CA ILE A 10 17.21 40.06 -5.57
C ILE A 10 16.42 38.74 -5.57
N LEU A 11 15.57 38.52 -6.57
CA LEU A 11 14.83 37.27 -6.73
C LEU A 11 15.76 36.08 -6.96
N GLN A 12 16.81 36.24 -7.79
CA GLN A 12 17.84 35.21 -8.00
C GLN A 12 18.59 34.87 -6.70
N ARG A 13 18.91 35.89 -5.90
CA ARG A 13 19.62 35.74 -4.62
C ARG A 13 18.75 35.10 -3.53
N ILE A 14 17.44 35.35 -3.55
CA ILE A 14 16.46 34.67 -2.70
C ILE A 14 16.35 33.19 -3.10
N TRP A 15 16.34 32.90 -4.42
CA TRP A 15 16.23 31.54 -4.96
C TRP A 15 17.46 30.67 -4.66
N GLU A 16 18.64 31.27 -4.54
CA GLU A 16 19.88 30.57 -4.15
C GLU A 16 20.06 30.38 -2.63
N SER A 17 19.19 30.99 -1.81
CA SER A 17 19.26 30.86 -0.36
C SER A 17 18.98 29.42 0.09
N GLY A 18 19.67 28.98 1.16
CA GLY A 18 19.43 27.67 1.76
C GLY A 18 17.97 27.47 2.20
N PHE A 19 17.27 28.56 2.52
CA PHE A 19 15.87 28.56 2.91
C PHE A 19 14.95 28.06 1.77
N VAL A 20 15.19 28.49 0.52
CA VAL A 20 14.41 28.03 -0.65
C VAL A 20 14.66 26.54 -0.97
N LYS A 21 15.86 26.03 -0.70
CA LYS A 21 16.18 24.60 -0.85
C LYS A 21 15.43 23.76 0.19
N VAL A 22 15.39 24.21 1.45
CA VAL A 22 14.68 23.52 2.54
C VAL A 22 13.17 23.52 2.32
N THR A 23 12.58 24.65 1.90
CA THR A 23 11.14 24.72 1.62
C THR A 23 10.73 23.84 0.44
N ARG A 24 11.54 23.75 -0.63
CA ARG A 24 11.30 22.81 -1.73
C ARG A 24 11.31 21.35 -1.28
N MET A 25 12.25 20.95 -0.42
CA MET A 25 12.28 19.58 0.12
C MET A 25 11.09 19.31 1.04
N ALA A 26 10.73 20.26 1.91
CA ALA A 26 9.57 20.11 2.78
C ALA A 26 8.26 19.96 1.98
N LEU A 27 8.09 20.75 0.92
CA LEU A 27 6.94 20.63 0.01
C LEU A 27 6.91 19.28 -0.69
N PHE A 28 8.06 18.75 -1.11
CA PHE A 28 8.15 17.41 -1.70
C PHE A 28 7.71 16.33 -0.69
N PHE A 29 8.18 16.41 0.56
CA PHE A 29 7.75 15.48 1.61
C PHE A 29 6.27 15.62 1.95
N ILE A 30 5.72 16.84 1.98
CA ILE A 30 4.28 17.06 2.19
C ILE A 30 3.46 16.41 1.06
N MET A 31 3.86 16.64 -0.20
CA MET A 31 3.20 16.03 -1.35
C MET A 31 3.31 14.50 -1.32
N PHE A 32 4.46 13.97 -0.93
CA PHE A 32 4.66 12.53 -0.75
C PHE A 32 3.75 11.96 0.34
N CYS A 33 3.70 12.59 1.53
CA CYS A 33 2.79 12.20 2.61
C CYS A 33 1.32 12.21 2.18
N ILE A 34 0.90 13.25 1.43
CA ILE A 34 -0.45 13.34 0.88
C ILE A 34 -0.71 12.19 -0.11
N SER A 35 0.28 11.85 -0.96
CA SER A 35 0.16 10.74 -1.93
C SER A 35 -0.06 9.38 -1.27
N GLN A 36 0.52 9.15 -0.08
CA GLN A 36 0.28 7.92 0.70
C GLN A 36 -1.20 7.78 1.12
N GLY A 37 -1.91 8.88 1.37
CA GLY A 37 -3.34 8.86 1.71
C GLY A 37 -4.25 8.45 0.55
N PHE A 38 -3.76 8.48 -0.70
CA PHE A 38 -4.49 7.98 -1.87
C PHE A 38 -4.29 6.48 -2.12
N ALA A 39 -3.33 5.84 -1.43
CA ALA A 39 -3.22 4.40 -1.40
C ALA A 39 -4.41 3.83 -0.61
N LYS A 40 -5.49 3.52 -1.32
CA LYS A 40 -6.66 2.84 -0.75
C LYS A 40 -6.24 1.46 -0.23
N ASN A 41 -6.95 0.95 0.78
CA ASN A 41 -6.78 -0.43 1.25
C ASN A 41 -6.75 -1.37 0.04
N SER A 42 -5.70 -2.18 -0.04
CA SER A 42 -5.60 -3.19 -1.09
C SER A 42 -6.80 -4.14 -1.00
N TYR A 43 -7.23 -4.73 -2.12
CA TYR A 43 -8.29 -5.73 -2.15
C TYR A 43 -8.07 -6.80 -1.06
N ALA A 44 -6.83 -7.27 -0.92
CA ALA A 44 -6.47 -8.27 0.09
C ALA A 44 -6.66 -7.83 1.55
N GLN A 45 -6.68 -6.52 1.81
CA GLN A 45 -6.89 -5.94 3.14
C GLN A 45 -8.36 -5.65 3.43
N ALA A 46 -9.21 -5.57 2.40
CA ALA A 46 -10.62 -5.22 2.52
C ALA A 46 -11.56 -6.43 2.45
N VAL A 47 -11.14 -7.51 1.78
CA VAL A 47 -11.94 -8.73 1.63
C VAL A 47 -12.20 -9.38 2.99
N LYS A 48 -13.48 -9.57 3.30
CA LYS A 48 -13.94 -10.33 4.46
C LYS A 48 -14.51 -11.66 3.97
N VAL A 49 -14.02 -12.74 4.53
CA VAL A 49 -14.54 -14.10 4.31
C VAL A 49 -15.23 -14.57 5.58
N SER A 50 -16.37 -15.25 5.43
CA SER A 50 -17.01 -15.94 6.54
C SER A 50 -16.86 -17.43 6.33
N LEU A 51 -16.24 -18.07 7.31
CA LEU A 51 -15.95 -19.50 7.28
C LEU A 51 -16.70 -20.13 8.45
N ASN A 52 -17.59 -21.06 8.17
CA ASN A 52 -18.18 -21.93 9.17
C ASN A 52 -17.96 -23.37 8.73
N ILE A 53 -16.74 -23.85 8.99
CA ILE A 53 -16.27 -25.14 8.49
C ILE A 53 -15.90 -25.99 9.71
N GLU A 54 -16.48 -27.19 9.80
CA GLU A 54 -16.19 -28.12 10.88
C GLU A 54 -15.54 -29.38 10.34
N ASN A 55 -14.37 -29.70 10.91
CA ASN A 55 -13.62 -30.91 10.65
C ASN A 55 -13.49 -31.20 9.15
N GLN A 56 -12.98 -30.27 8.35
CA GLN A 56 -12.76 -30.46 6.91
C GLN A 56 -11.25 -30.45 6.58
N PRO A 57 -10.82 -31.12 5.49
CA PRO A 57 -9.43 -31.03 5.06
C PRO A 57 -9.08 -29.58 4.69
N ILE A 58 -7.83 -29.19 4.94
CA ILE A 58 -7.34 -27.85 4.58
C ILE A 58 -7.56 -27.55 3.11
N GLN A 59 -7.40 -28.54 2.22
CA GLN A 59 -7.71 -28.37 0.80
C GLN A 59 -9.12 -27.78 0.59
N LYS A 60 -10.13 -28.32 1.28
CA LYS A 60 -11.52 -27.84 1.11
C LYS A 60 -11.72 -26.45 1.71
N ILE A 61 -11.01 -26.14 2.79
CA ILE A 61 -11.01 -24.79 3.39
C ILE A 61 -10.43 -23.78 2.40
N LEU A 62 -9.30 -24.09 1.75
CA LEU A 62 -8.69 -23.24 0.74
C LEU A 62 -9.63 -23.04 -0.46
N GLU A 63 -10.23 -24.13 -0.98
CA GLU A 63 -11.25 -24.04 -2.05
C GLU A 63 -12.39 -23.08 -1.70
N VAL A 64 -12.93 -23.15 -0.47
CA VAL A 64 -14.00 -22.24 -0.03
C VAL A 64 -13.53 -20.78 -0.02
N ILE A 65 -12.27 -20.51 0.35
CA ILE A 65 -11.71 -19.16 0.29
C ILE A 65 -11.55 -18.71 -1.17
N GLU A 66 -11.10 -19.57 -2.07
CA GLU A 66 -10.99 -19.27 -3.51
C GLU A 66 -12.35 -19.06 -4.18
N GLU A 67 -13.41 -19.73 -3.71
CA GLU A 67 -14.78 -19.52 -4.20
C GLU A 67 -15.35 -18.16 -3.76
N GLN A 68 -14.96 -17.68 -2.56
CA GLN A 68 -15.45 -16.41 -1.99
C GLN A 68 -14.60 -15.19 -2.37
N THR A 69 -13.40 -15.39 -2.92
CA THR A 69 -12.40 -14.33 -3.12
C THR A 69 -11.69 -14.46 -4.46
N GLU A 70 -10.97 -13.43 -4.89
CA GLU A 70 -10.10 -13.51 -6.08
C GLU A 70 -8.73 -14.15 -5.80
N PHE A 71 -8.55 -14.75 -4.61
CA PHE A 71 -7.30 -15.41 -4.27
C PHE A 71 -7.14 -16.78 -4.95
N ARG A 72 -5.88 -17.16 -5.17
CA ARG A 72 -5.47 -18.47 -5.65
C ARG A 72 -4.33 -18.97 -4.77
N PHE A 73 -4.47 -20.16 -4.21
CA PHE A 73 -3.47 -20.79 -3.36
C PHE A 73 -2.67 -21.82 -4.15
N MET A 74 -1.35 -21.72 -4.08
CA MET A 74 -0.42 -22.72 -4.60
C MET A 74 0.42 -23.24 -3.43
N TYR A 75 0.61 -24.55 -3.37
CA TYR A 75 1.38 -25.21 -2.32
C TYR A 75 2.14 -26.41 -2.87
N ASP A 76 3.24 -26.75 -2.20
CA ASP A 76 3.98 -27.97 -2.48
C ASP A 76 3.40 -29.12 -1.65
N ALA A 77 2.89 -30.14 -2.33
CA ALA A 77 2.29 -31.33 -1.70
C ALA A 77 3.31 -32.18 -0.90
N THR A 78 4.61 -31.99 -1.11
CA THR A 78 5.66 -32.67 -0.34
C THR A 78 5.95 -32.01 1.00
N VAL A 79 5.58 -30.72 1.15
CA VAL A 79 5.88 -29.91 2.33
C VAL A 79 4.61 -29.63 3.14
N VAL A 80 3.47 -29.43 2.46
CA VAL A 80 2.20 -29.04 3.08
C VAL A 80 1.21 -30.19 3.01
N ASP A 81 0.87 -30.77 4.17
CA ASP A 81 -0.24 -31.71 4.29
C ASP A 81 -1.57 -30.96 4.27
N VAL A 82 -2.26 -30.99 3.13
CA VAL A 82 -3.59 -30.39 2.95
C VAL A 82 -4.75 -31.33 3.30
N HIS A 83 -4.47 -32.59 3.62
CA HIS A 83 -5.48 -33.57 4.04
C HIS A 83 -5.77 -33.51 5.54
N GLN A 84 -4.90 -32.88 6.32
CA GLN A 84 -5.17 -32.61 7.73
C GLN A 84 -6.50 -31.88 7.90
N ARG A 85 -7.27 -32.28 8.91
CA ARG A 85 -8.62 -31.74 9.15
C ARG A 85 -8.59 -30.62 10.18
N LYS A 86 -9.32 -29.54 9.92
CA LYS A 86 -9.44 -28.37 10.80
C LYS A 86 -10.89 -27.90 10.87
N SER A 87 -11.22 -27.24 11.96
CA SER A 87 -12.48 -26.52 12.15
C SER A 87 -12.16 -25.03 12.28
N ILE A 88 -12.82 -24.19 11.50
CA ILE A 88 -12.64 -22.73 11.50
C ILE A 88 -14.02 -22.08 11.52
N ARG A 89 -14.20 -21.12 12.44
CA ARG A 89 -15.43 -20.34 12.56
C ARG A 89 -15.08 -18.86 12.67
N CYS A 90 -15.40 -18.06 11.65
CA CYS A 90 -15.20 -16.61 11.60
C CYS A 90 -16.19 -15.88 10.68
#